data_AF-A0A7Y0N3A8-F1
#
_entry.id   AF-A0A7Y0N3A8-F1
#
_cell.length_a   1.000
_cell.length_b   1.000
_cell.length_c   1.000
_cell.angle_alpha   90.00
_cell.angle_beta   90.00
_cell.angle_gamma   90.00
#
_symmetry.space_group_name_H-M   'P 1'
#
loop_
_entity.id
_entity.type
_entity.pdbx_description
1 polymer ?
#
loop_
_entity_poly.entity_id
_entity_poly.type
_entity_poly.pdbx_seq_one_letter_code
_entity_poly.pdbx_strand_id
1 'polypeptide(L)'
;MDRVKTLFGFILLAAPIFLLERILPEMWSTALWSALGIAAFGWLYHIKNSLEFGGWKQSAIGIIAVLGLFASAQPALNYWFGNHETQAQQTTVSFTRIANVAELEEQLALAKAAGKPVMLDFYADWCVACKEFEKYTFHDPKVEAKLQDFVLLQADVTKNQV
;
A
#
# COMPACT_ATOMS: atom_id res chain seq x y z
N MET A 1 9.30 -19.27 29.14
CA MET A 1 10.36 -18.53 28.43
C MET A 1 10.19 -18.61 26.92
N ASP A 2 9.91 -19.81 26.38
CA ASP A 2 9.96 -20.02 24.92
C ASP A 2 8.86 -19.29 24.15
N ARG A 3 7.65 -19.17 24.70
CA ARG A 3 6.56 -18.39 24.08
C ARG A 3 6.94 -16.92 23.87
N VAL A 4 7.66 -16.32 24.81
CA VAL A 4 8.12 -14.93 24.68
C VAL A 4 9.16 -14.84 23.56
N LYS A 5 10.12 -15.77 23.51
CA LYS A 5 11.12 -15.82 22.42
C LYS A 5 10.47 -15.95 21.05
N THR A 6 9.46 -16.82 20.90
CA THR A 6 8.76 -17.01 19.62
C THR A 6 7.97 -15.78 19.21
N LEU A 7 7.27 -15.12 20.15
CA LEU A 7 6.57 -13.86 19.88
C LEU A 7 7.53 -12.77 19.38
N PHE A 8 8.65 -12.59 20.08
CA PHE A 8 9.69 -11.65 19.66
C PHE A 8 10.33 -12.04 18.32
N GLY A 9 10.42 -13.33 18.00
CA GLY A 9 10.86 -13.81 16.69
C GLY A 9 9.98 -13.30 15.55
N PHE A 10 8.65 -13.38 15.68
CA PHE A 10 7.73 -12.83 14.67
C PHE A 10 7.86 -11.31 14.53
N ILE A 11 8.03 -10.59 15.64
CA ILE A 11 8.26 -9.13 15.63
C ILE A 11 9.57 -8.80 14.91
N LEU A 12 10.65 -9.54 15.17
CA LEU A 12 11.94 -9.35 14.52
C LEU A 12 11.89 -9.68 13.01
N LEU A 13 11.06 -10.62 12.59
CA LEU A 13 10.84 -10.94 11.17
C LEU A 13 10.03 -9.87 10.42
N ALA A 14 9.25 -9.05 11.12
CA ALA A 14 8.54 -7.93 10.50
C ALA A 14 9.50 -6.85 9.97
N ALA A 15 10.62 -6.60 10.68
CA ALA A 15 11.59 -5.58 10.31
C ALA A 15 12.23 -5.78 8.91
N PRO A 16 12.75 -6.97 8.54
CA PRO A 16 13.28 -7.18 7.19
C PRO A 16 12.18 -7.15 6.12
N ILE A 17 10.95 -7.58 6.41
CA ILE A 17 9.83 -7.46 5.47
C ILE A 17 9.52 -5.98 5.19
N PHE A 18 9.50 -5.15 6.23
CA PHE A 18 9.34 -3.71 6.09
C PHE A 18 10.44 -3.06 5.24
N LEU A 19 11.69 -3.51 5.36
CA LEU A 19 12.77 -3.02 4.50
C LEU A 19 12.63 -3.50 3.04
N LEU A 20 12.19 -4.74 2.83
CA LEU A 20 11.95 -5.31 1.50
C LEU A 20 10.81 -4.64 0.76
N GLU A 21 9.82 -4.08 1.47
CA GLU A 21 8.69 -3.35 0.88
C GLU A 21 9.12 -2.17 0.00
N ARG A 22 10.29 -1.59 0.25
CA ARG A 22 10.84 -0.51 -0.59
C ARG A 22 11.37 -0.99 -1.95
N ILE A 23 11.69 -2.28 -2.06
CA ILE A 23 12.32 -2.88 -3.25
C ILE A 23 11.32 -3.76 -4.01
N LEU A 24 10.38 -4.39 -3.30
CA LEU A 24 9.46 -5.36 -3.87
C LEU A 24 8.18 -4.70 -4.40
N PRO A 25 7.58 -5.25 -5.48
CA PRO A 25 6.23 -4.88 -5.92
C PRO A 25 5.21 -5.10 -4.80
N GLU A 26 4.13 -4.31 -4.82
CA GLU A 26 3.06 -4.32 -3.81
C GLU A 26 2.49 -5.73 -3.57
N MET A 27 2.35 -6.53 -4.63
CA MET A 27 1.88 -7.93 -4.55
C MET A 27 2.78 -8.80 -3.65
N TRP A 28 4.09 -8.65 -3.73
CA TRP A 28 5.03 -9.47 -2.95
C TRP A 28 5.13 -8.97 -1.50
N SER A 29 5.09 -7.65 -1.30
CA SER A 29 5.05 -7.06 0.05
C SER A 29 3.82 -7.54 0.81
N THR A 30 2.63 -7.40 0.21
CA THR A 30 1.36 -7.84 0.81
C THR A 30 1.35 -9.35 1.08
N ALA A 31 1.87 -10.17 0.16
CA ALA A 31 1.99 -11.61 0.36
C ALA A 31 2.90 -11.98 1.55
N LEU A 32 4.04 -11.32 1.72
CA LEU A 32 4.97 -11.56 2.85
C LEU A 32 4.33 -11.19 4.19
N TRP A 33 3.65 -10.03 4.27
CA TRP A 33 2.92 -9.61 5.46
C TRP A 33 1.78 -10.57 5.81
N SER A 34 0.99 -11.00 4.82
CA SER A 34 -0.05 -12.01 5.01
C SER A 34 0.53 -13.34 5.50
N ALA A 35 1.64 -13.81 4.91
CA ALA A 35 2.29 -15.05 5.34
C ALA A 35 2.80 -14.97 6.78
N LEU A 36 3.45 -13.87 7.16
CA LEU A 36 3.91 -13.63 8.53
C LEU A 36 2.73 -13.59 9.51
N GLY A 37 1.66 -12.86 9.18
CA GLY A 37 0.45 -12.77 9.99
C GLY A 37 -0.23 -14.12 10.19
N ILE A 38 -0.39 -14.90 9.11
CA ILE A 38 -0.96 -16.25 9.17
C ILE A 38 -0.11 -17.16 10.07
N ALA A 39 1.21 -17.12 9.94
CA ALA A 39 2.10 -17.91 10.78
C ALA A 39 2.02 -17.50 12.26
N ALA A 40 2.03 -16.20 12.55
CA ALA A 40 1.99 -15.67 13.91
C ALA A 40 0.65 -15.95 14.61
N PHE A 41 -0.47 -15.66 13.94
CA PHE A 41 -1.80 -15.90 14.52
C PHE A 41 -2.19 -17.39 14.51
N GLY A 42 -1.69 -18.18 13.55
CA GLY A 42 -1.81 -19.63 13.56
C GLY A 42 -1.06 -20.25 14.75
N TRP A 43 0.15 -19.78 15.04
CA TRP A 43 0.89 -20.15 16.24
C TRP A 43 0.16 -19.74 17.52
N LEU A 44 -0.40 -18.53 17.57
CA LEU A 44 -1.21 -18.05 18.70
C LEU A 44 -2.46 -18.94 18.92
N TYR A 45 -3.13 -19.33 17.83
CA TYR A 45 -4.26 -20.26 17.87
C TYR A 45 -3.82 -21.64 18.38
N HIS A 46 -2.62 -22.11 18.04
CA HIS A 46 -2.11 -23.37 18.57
C HIS A 46 -1.82 -23.29 20.09
N ILE A 47 -1.29 -22.16 20.59
CA ILE A 47 -1.09 -21.94 22.03
C ILE A 47 -2.40 -22.01 22.81
N LYS A 48 -3.50 -21.51 22.25
CA LYS A 48 -4.84 -21.62 22.86
C LYS A 48 -5.15 -23.06 23.29
N ASN A 49 -4.73 -24.06 22.52
CA ASN A 49 -5.04 -25.47 22.79
C ASN A 49 -4.26 -26.05 23.99
N SER A 50 -3.21 -25.36 24.44
CA SER A 50 -2.42 -25.71 25.63
C SER A 50 -2.93 -25.06 26.93
N LEU A 51 -4.06 -24.35 26.87
CA LEU A 51 -4.70 -23.72 28.03
C LEU A 51 -5.88 -24.59 28.50
N GLU A 52 -6.22 -24.49 29.79
CA GLU A 52 -7.36 -25.21 30.37
C GLU A 52 -8.65 -24.94 29.59
N PHE A 53 -9.35 -26.03 29.26
CA PHE A 53 -10.56 -26.00 28.46
C PHE A 53 -11.69 -25.28 29.20
N GLY A 54 -12.21 -24.18 28.63
CA GLY A 54 -13.32 -23.41 29.20
C GLY A 54 -12.92 -22.18 30.02
N GLY A 55 -11.63 -21.88 30.16
CA GLY A 55 -11.18 -20.64 30.80
C GLY A 55 -11.39 -19.41 29.91
N TRP A 56 -11.82 -18.28 30.48
CA TRP A 56 -12.03 -17.02 29.73
C TRP A 56 -10.82 -16.56 28.91
N LYS A 57 -9.61 -16.85 29.40
CA LYS A 57 -8.33 -16.57 28.72
C LYS A 57 -8.19 -17.36 27.42
N GLN A 58 -8.69 -18.60 27.38
CA GLN A 58 -8.66 -19.45 26.19
C GLN A 58 -9.59 -18.89 25.11
N SER A 59 -10.79 -18.45 25.48
CA SER A 59 -11.73 -17.80 24.55
C SER A 59 -11.17 -16.47 24.03
N ALA A 60 -10.61 -15.63 24.91
CA ALA A 60 -10.01 -14.35 24.52
C ALA A 60 -8.86 -14.53 23.51
N ILE A 61 -7.91 -15.43 23.80
CA ILE A 61 -6.78 -15.69 22.88
C ILE A 61 -7.26 -16.30 21.57
N GLY A 62 -8.26 -17.18 21.61
CA GLY A 62 -8.85 -17.76 20.41
C GLY A 62 -9.50 -16.73 19.50
N ILE A 63 -10.28 -15.80 20.07
CA ILE A 63 -10.92 -14.72 19.32
C ILE A 63 -9.86 -13.83 18.67
N ILE A 64 -8.83 -13.42 19.42
CA ILE A 64 -7.73 -12.60 18.88
C ILE A 64 -7.02 -13.32 17.73
N ALA A 65 -6.71 -14.61 17.90
CA ALA A 65 -6.04 -15.39 16.87
C ALA A 65 -6.90 -15.55 15.60
N VAL A 66 -8.20 -15.79 15.74
CA VAL A 66 -9.12 -15.94 14.60
C VAL A 66 -9.30 -14.61 13.86
N LEU A 67 -9.50 -13.51 14.59
CA LEU A 67 -9.59 -12.17 13.99
C LEU A 67 -8.28 -11.79 13.27
N GLY A 68 -7.13 -12.09 13.88
CA GLY A 68 -5.83 -11.87 13.27
C GLY A 68 -5.58 -12.71 12.01
N LEU A 69 -5.97 -13.99 12.03
CA LEU A 69 -5.92 -14.87 10.85
C LEU A 69 -6.81 -14.33 9.73
N PHE A 70 -8.03 -13.91 10.05
CA PHE A 70 -8.95 -13.34 9.08
C PHE A 70 -8.42 -12.04 8.47
N ALA A 71 -7.92 -11.12 9.31
CA ALA A 71 -7.28 -9.88 8.86
C ALA A 71 -6.07 -10.15 7.95
N SER A 72 -5.23 -11.12 8.32
CA SER A 72 -4.04 -11.49 7.53
C SER A 72 -4.38 -12.14 6.19
N ALA A 73 -5.52 -12.84 6.10
CA ALA A 73 -5.97 -13.51 4.89
C ALA A 73 -6.76 -12.60 3.92
N GLN A 74 -7.19 -11.41 4.36
CA GLN A 74 -8.01 -10.51 3.53
C GLN A 74 -7.41 -10.17 2.16
N PRO A 75 -6.10 -9.88 2.00
CA PRO A 75 -5.55 -9.57 0.67
C PRO A 75 -5.72 -10.73 -0.33
N ALA A 76 -5.47 -11.96 0.10
CA ALA A 76 -5.64 -13.15 -0.73
C ALA A 76 -7.12 -13.44 -1.04
N LEU A 77 -7.99 -13.25 -0.05
CA LEU A 77 -9.44 -13.38 -0.24
C LEU A 77 -9.98 -12.33 -1.20
N ASN A 78 -9.50 -11.09 -1.13
CA ASN A 78 -9.92 -10.01 -2.03
C ASN A 78 -9.39 -10.24 -3.46
N TYR A 79 -8.21 -10.83 -3.61
CA TYR A 79 -7.71 -11.20 -4.94
C TYR A 79 -8.55 -12.29 -5.61
N TRP A 80 -9.04 -13.26 -4.85
CA TRP A 80 -9.79 -14.40 -5.39
C TRP A 80 -11.31 -14.13 -5.49
N PHE A 81 -11.88 -13.51 -4.46
CA PHE A 81 -13.33 -13.29 -4.32
C PHE A 81 -13.74 -11.82 -4.42
N GLY A 82 -12.79 -10.90 -4.46
CA GLY A 82 -13.11 -9.50 -4.66
C GLY A 82 -13.63 -9.30 -6.07
N ASN A 83 -14.95 -9.13 -6.19
CA ASN A 83 -15.47 -8.33 -7.28
C ASN A 83 -14.73 -6.99 -7.19
N HIS A 84 -14.03 -6.59 -8.25
CA HIS A 84 -13.55 -5.23 -8.37
C HIS A 84 -14.77 -4.31 -8.22
N GLU A 85 -15.05 -3.85 -6.99
CA GLU A 85 -15.97 -2.75 -6.80
C GLU A 85 -15.34 -1.59 -7.53
N THR A 86 -15.89 -1.31 -8.72
CA THR A 86 -15.77 -0.04 -9.41
C THR A 86 -16.13 1.03 -8.39
N GLN A 87 -15.11 1.57 -7.71
CA GLN A 87 -15.25 2.77 -6.91
C GLN A 87 -15.89 3.81 -7.82
N ALA A 88 -17.06 4.30 -7.39
CA ALA A 88 -17.80 5.33 -8.08
C ALA A 88 -16.83 6.46 -8.44
N GLN A 89 -16.85 6.83 -9.72
CA GLN A 89 -16.02 7.82 -10.39
C GLN A 89 -15.76 9.04 -9.48
N GLN A 90 -14.69 9.00 -8.69
CA GLN A 90 -14.17 10.17 -8.01
C GLN A 90 -13.51 10.99 -9.11
N THR A 91 -13.96 12.24 -9.23
CA THR A 91 -13.39 13.26 -10.10
C THR A 91 -11.88 13.13 -10.06
N THR A 92 -11.30 12.58 -11.14
CA THR A 92 -9.96 12.02 -11.06
C THR A 92 -8.99 13.11 -11.44
N VAL A 93 -8.26 13.63 -10.46
CA VAL A 93 -7.01 14.35 -10.72
C VAL A 93 -6.15 13.41 -11.57
N SER A 94 -6.01 13.74 -12.86
CA SER A 94 -5.34 12.90 -13.84
C SER A 94 -4.06 13.58 -14.30
N PHE A 95 -2.96 12.85 -14.17
CA PHE A 95 -1.66 13.29 -14.64
C PHE A 95 -1.40 12.73 -16.04
N THR A 96 -0.90 13.59 -16.93
CA THR A 96 -0.40 13.15 -18.23
C THR A 96 1.01 12.62 -18.05
N ARG A 97 1.23 11.33 -18.33
CA ARG A 97 2.57 10.74 -18.23
C ARG A 97 3.45 11.17 -19.39
N ILE A 98 4.66 11.57 -19.07
CA ILE A 98 5.73 11.91 -20.01
C ILE A 98 6.89 10.94 -19.84
N ALA A 99 7.43 10.47 -20.96
CA ALA A 99 8.53 9.50 -20.96
C ALA A 99 9.91 10.13 -21.15
N ASN A 100 9.98 11.33 -21.74
CA ASN A 100 11.25 11.97 -22.09
C ASN A 100 11.15 13.50 -22.13
N VAL A 101 12.30 14.16 -22.31
CA VAL A 101 12.41 15.62 -22.33
C VAL A 101 11.69 16.24 -23.53
N ALA A 102 11.65 15.57 -24.69
CA ALA A 102 10.96 16.11 -25.86
C ALA A 102 9.44 16.20 -25.64
N GLU A 103 8.85 15.17 -25.01
CA GLU A 103 7.44 15.19 -24.60
C GLU A 103 7.17 16.26 -23.54
N LEU A 104 8.08 16.45 -22.58
CA LEU A 104 7.97 17.55 -21.61
C LEU A 104 7.94 18.91 -22.31
N GLU A 105 8.87 19.17 -23.22
CA GLU A 105 8.94 20.44 -23.96
C GLU A 105 7.68 20.70 -24.78
N GLU A 106 7.11 19.67 -25.42
CA GLU A 106 5.85 19.75 -26.13
C GLU A 106 4.70 20.16 -25.19
N GLN A 107 4.56 19.49 -24.05
CA GLN A 107 3.52 19.81 -23.07
C GLN A 107 3.70 21.20 -22.46
N LEU A 108 4.94 21.64 -22.21
CA LEU A 108 5.24 22.99 -21.74
C LEU A 108 4.85 24.05 -22.79
N ALA A 109 5.09 23.79 -24.07
CA ALA A 109 4.68 24.69 -25.15
C ALA A 109 3.14 24.83 -25.22
N LEU A 110 2.41 23.71 -25.10
CA LEU A 110 0.95 23.70 -25.06
C LEU A 110 0.41 24.45 -23.83
N ALA A 111 0.98 24.21 -22.65
CA ALA A 111 0.58 24.89 -21.42
C ALA A 111 0.83 26.40 -21.48
N LYS A 112 1.97 26.81 -22.05
CA LYS A 112 2.31 28.21 -22.30
C LYS A 112 1.31 28.88 -23.26
N ALA A 113 0.93 28.20 -24.33
CA ALA A 113 -0.08 28.71 -25.27
C ALA A 113 -1.47 28.84 -24.60
N ALA A 114 -1.80 27.92 -23.68
CA ALA A 114 -3.02 27.96 -22.89
C ALA A 114 -2.98 28.96 -21.71
N GLY A 115 -1.83 29.56 -21.42
CA GLY A 115 -1.64 30.47 -20.29
C GLY A 115 -1.80 29.81 -18.91
N LYS A 116 -1.63 28.49 -18.83
CA LYS A 116 -1.78 27.73 -17.57
C LYS A 116 -0.43 27.36 -16.96
N PRO A 117 -0.28 27.43 -15.62
CA PRO A 117 0.91 26.90 -14.95
C PRO A 117 0.97 25.36 -15.06
N VAL A 118 2.19 24.82 -15.00
CA VAL A 118 2.44 23.37 -15.08
C VAL A 118 2.91 22.86 -13.73
N MET A 119 2.34 21.75 -13.28
CA MET A 119 2.86 20.97 -12.15
C MET A 119 3.42 19.66 -12.70
N LEU A 120 4.71 19.43 -12.48
CA LEU A 120 5.39 18.19 -12.84
C LEU A 120 5.66 17.37 -11.58
N ASP A 121 5.05 16.19 -11.51
CA ASP A 121 5.26 15.19 -10.48
C ASP A 121 6.35 14.17 -10.91
N PHE A 122 7.32 13.91 -10.05
CA PHE A 122 8.35 12.89 -10.29
C PHE A 122 8.00 11.65 -9.45
N TYR A 123 7.51 10.62 -10.13
CA TYR A 123 6.95 9.42 -9.51
C TYR A 123 7.90 8.21 -9.59
N ALA A 124 7.86 7.35 -8.58
CA ALA A 124 8.40 6.00 -8.69
C ALA A 124 7.68 4.98 -7.79
N ASP A 125 7.58 3.73 -8.23
CA ASP A 125 6.96 2.64 -7.47
C ASP A 125 7.66 2.36 -6.13
N TRP A 126 8.96 2.67 -6.02
CA TRP A 126 9.76 2.49 -4.81
C TRP A 126 9.72 3.71 -3.86
N CYS A 127 8.99 4.76 -4.23
CA CYS A 127 8.87 6.00 -3.47
C CYS A 127 7.60 6.00 -2.60
N VAL A 128 7.77 5.73 -1.29
CA VAL A 128 6.66 5.72 -0.32
C VAL A 128 5.91 7.06 -0.28
N ALA A 129 6.64 8.17 -0.23
CA ALA A 129 6.04 9.51 -0.21
C ALA A 129 5.21 9.80 -1.47
N CYS A 130 5.65 9.32 -2.64
CA CYS A 130 4.94 9.49 -3.90
C CYS A 130 3.58 8.77 -3.85
N LYS A 131 3.53 7.56 -3.30
CA LYS A 131 2.27 6.82 -3.09
C LYS A 131 1.35 7.49 -2.08
N GLU A 132 1.90 8.10 -1.03
CA GLU A 132 1.12 8.88 -0.06
C GLU A 132 0.51 10.13 -0.70
N PHE A 133 1.24 10.81 -1.59
CA PHE A 133 0.71 11.93 -2.37
C PHE A 133 -0.45 11.50 -3.25
N GLU A 134 -0.27 10.43 -4.05
CA GLU A 134 -1.32 9.91 -4.92
C GLU A 134 -2.55 9.47 -4.12
N LYS A 135 -2.37 8.74 -3.02
CA LYS A 135 -3.49 8.17 -2.27
C LYS A 135 -4.23 9.19 -1.40
N TYR A 136 -3.51 10.11 -0.75
CA TYR A 136 -4.10 10.95 0.30
C TYR A 136 -4.10 12.44 -0.03
N THR A 137 -3.14 12.92 -0.82
CA THR A 137 -2.96 14.38 -1.00
C THR A 137 -3.63 14.88 -2.27
N PHE A 138 -3.38 14.24 -3.42
CA PHE A 138 -3.93 14.71 -4.71
C PHE A 138 -5.45 14.57 -4.79
N HIS A 139 -6.03 13.65 -4.03
CA HIS A 139 -7.47 13.45 -3.90
C HIS A 139 -8.11 14.19 -2.71
N ASP A 140 -7.34 14.99 -1.95
CA ASP A 140 -7.94 15.89 -0.96
C ASP A 140 -8.75 16.98 -1.71
N PRO A 141 -10.03 17.21 -1.38
CA PRO A 141 -10.87 18.15 -2.12
C PRO A 141 -10.31 19.57 -2.21
N LYS A 142 -9.52 20.01 -1.22
CA LYS A 142 -8.89 21.35 -1.23
C LYS A 142 -7.72 21.41 -2.20
N VAL A 143 -6.99 20.31 -2.35
CA VAL A 143 -5.85 20.18 -3.26
C VAL A 143 -6.37 19.98 -4.68
N GLU A 144 -7.29 19.05 -4.88
CA GLU A 144 -7.93 18.79 -6.17
C GLU A 144 -8.49 20.07 -6.81
N ALA A 145 -9.23 20.87 -6.04
CA ALA A 145 -9.80 22.13 -6.53
C ALA A 145 -8.73 23.12 -7.02
N LYS A 146 -7.51 23.08 -6.44
CA LYS A 146 -6.39 23.91 -6.89
C LYS A 146 -5.66 23.30 -8.09
N LEU A 147 -5.59 21.97 -8.19
CA LEU A 147 -4.92 21.29 -9.29
C LEU A 147 -5.65 21.45 -10.62
N GLN A 148 -6.95 21.76 -10.62
CA GLN A 148 -7.72 22.07 -11.84
C GLN A 148 -7.20 23.31 -12.61
N ASP A 149 -6.49 24.21 -11.93
CA ASP A 149 -5.88 25.40 -12.52
C ASP A 149 -4.54 25.10 -13.21
N PHE A 150 -4.00 23.88 -13.07
CA PHE A 150 -2.69 23.48 -13.58
C PHE A 150 -2.81 22.48 -14.75
N VAL A 151 -1.79 22.44 -15.58
CA VAL A 151 -1.50 21.28 -16.43
C VAL A 151 -0.69 20.31 -15.59
N LEU A 152 -1.23 19.11 -15.36
CA LEU A 152 -0.64 18.09 -14.51
C LEU A 152 0.14 17.08 -15.35
N LEU A 153 1.46 17.04 -15.16
CA LEU A 153 2.37 16.12 -15.84
C LEU A 153 3.02 15.20 -14.80
N GLN A 154 3.26 13.94 -15.14
CA GLN A 154 3.97 12.99 -14.29
C GLN A 154 5.10 12.32 -15.07
N ALA A 155 6.32 12.34 -14.52
CA ALA A 155 7.45 11.59 -15.02
C ALA A 155 7.67 10.34 -14.15
N ASP A 156 7.49 9.15 -14.72
CA ASP A 156 7.73 7.88 -14.04
C ASP A 156 9.20 7.48 -14.16
N VAL A 157 9.95 7.65 -13.07
CA VAL A 157 11.38 7.33 -12.99
C VAL A 157 11.65 5.97 -12.34
N THR A 158 10.64 5.09 -12.23
CA THR A 158 10.77 3.76 -11.62
C THR A 158 11.92 2.96 -12.24
N LYS A 159 12.04 3.00 -13.57
CA LYS A 159 13.02 2.21 -14.33
C LYS A 159 14.31 2.98 -14.65
N ASN A 160 14.40 4.26 -14.28
CA ASN A 160 15.53 5.16 -14.60
C ASN A 160 16.04 4.98 -16.05
N GLN A 161 15.14 5.08 -17.02
CA GLN A 161 15.49 5.02 -18.44
C GLN A 161 15.76 6.45 -18.89
N VAL A 162 17.03 6.72 -19.20
CA VAL A 162 17.52 8.01 -19.72
C VAL A 162 17.18 8.16 -21.19
#